data_AF-A0A7M2WW45-F1
#
_entry.id   AF-A0A7M2WW45-F1
#
_cell.length_a   1.000
_cell.length_b   1.000
_cell.length_c   1.000
_cell.angle_alpha   90.00
_cell.angle_beta   90.00
_cell.angle_gamma   90.00
#
_symmetry.space_group_name_H-M   'P 1'
#
loop_
_entity.id
_entity.type
_entity.pdbx_description
1 polymer ?
#
loop_
_entity_poly.entity_id
_entity_poly.type
_entity_poly.pdbx_seq_one_letter_code
_entity_poly.pdbx_strand_id
1 'polypeptide(L)'
;MEGIFSRSRNEPFEVAAPVIGARVAGDHTPRSALTVGAAGIGLLCITLALLTGCQDTVSMIPNPDPDLQKTRTEFARDAINRQYNTEAPRGGKIKGGATVDYSDNIMHVANFTNEDWKDVEVWVNGQWVVFVPNIPKNAETSRRLNFEMMYDRMGRSFPTDNTDEATTVRKVEIFRDGKMYELAGLSIE
;
A
#
# COMPACT_ATOMS: atom_id res chain seq x y z
N MET A 1 54.78 1.49 -19.30
CA MET A 1 54.87 1.52 -17.83
C MET A 1 53.85 0.53 -17.30
N GLU A 2 54.37 -0.62 -16.89
CA GLU A 2 53.63 -1.73 -16.29
C GLU A 2 53.27 -1.38 -14.85
N GLY A 3 52.06 -1.74 -14.40
CA GLY A 3 51.52 -1.32 -13.11
C GLY A 3 50.49 -2.30 -12.54
N ILE A 4 50.97 -3.50 -12.24
CA ILE A 4 50.69 -4.34 -11.05
C ILE A 4 49.21 -4.51 -10.61
N PHE A 5 48.76 -5.72 -10.89
CA PHE A 5 47.68 -6.51 -10.31
C PHE A 5 47.70 -6.56 -8.76
N SER A 6 46.55 -6.39 -8.10
CA SER A 6 46.37 -6.90 -6.73
C SER A 6 44.96 -7.42 -6.50
N ARG A 7 44.87 -8.76 -6.39
CA ARG A 7 43.69 -9.54 -5.95
C ARG A 7 43.47 -9.30 -4.45
N SER A 8 42.25 -8.98 -4.06
CA SER A 8 41.77 -9.18 -2.69
C SER A 8 40.67 -10.24 -2.66
N ARG A 9 40.64 -10.97 -1.55
CA ARG A 9 40.21 -12.36 -1.40
C ARG A 9 38.70 -12.50 -1.23
N ASN A 10 38.15 -13.56 -1.84
CA ASN A 10 36.89 -14.16 -1.44
C ASN A 10 37.12 -14.92 -0.13
N GLU A 11 36.36 -14.57 0.93
CA GLU A 11 36.19 -15.44 2.09
C GLU A 11 34.82 -16.13 2.03
N PRO A 12 34.74 -17.46 2.24
CA PRO A 12 33.48 -18.16 2.37
C PRO A 12 32.91 -17.95 3.78
N PHE A 13 31.66 -17.49 3.87
CA PHE A 13 30.92 -17.52 5.12
C PHE A 13 30.38 -18.93 5.36
N GLU A 14 30.97 -19.59 6.35
CA GLU A 14 30.60 -20.91 6.86
C GLU A 14 29.38 -20.83 7.79
N VAL A 15 28.61 -21.91 7.75
CA VAL A 15 27.27 -22.13 8.31
C VAL A 15 27.32 -22.41 9.81
N ALA A 16 26.36 -21.89 10.57
CA ALA A 16 26.00 -22.42 11.89
C ALA A 16 24.48 -22.55 12.04
N ALA A 17 23.98 -23.78 11.91
CA ALA A 17 22.62 -24.15 12.30
C ALA A 17 22.58 -24.48 13.79
N PRO A 18 21.61 -23.98 14.58
CA PRO A 18 21.39 -24.48 15.92
C PRO A 18 20.49 -25.71 15.92
N VAL A 19 20.88 -26.59 16.84
CA VAL A 19 20.49 -27.97 17.08
C VAL A 19 19.09 -28.11 17.69
N ILE A 20 18.47 -29.22 17.30
CA ILE A 20 17.23 -29.83 17.79
C ILE A 20 17.20 -29.92 19.33
N GLY A 21 16.16 -29.35 19.94
CA GLY A 21 15.77 -29.56 21.33
C GLY A 21 14.37 -30.15 21.42
N ALA A 22 14.28 -31.48 21.44
CA ALA A 22 13.07 -32.21 21.83
C ALA A 22 12.93 -32.21 23.36
N ARG A 23 11.72 -31.96 23.87
CA ARG A 23 11.12 -32.26 25.20
C ARG A 23 9.76 -31.52 25.22
N VAL A 24 8.63 -31.98 25.74
CA VAL A 24 8.19 -33.15 26.52
C VAL A 24 6.67 -33.18 26.38
N ALA A 25 6.11 -34.39 26.31
CA ALA A 25 4.67 -34.63 26.39
C ALA A 25 4.10 -34.17 27.73
N GLY A 26 2.98 -33.46 27.70
CA GLY A 26 2.21 -33.06 28.87
C GLY A 26 0.72 -33.17 28.58
N ASP A 27 0.19 -34.39 28.71
CA ASP A 27 -1.24 -34.66 28.81
C ASP A 27 -1.80 -34.01 30.07
N HIS A 28 -2.64 -32.98 29.91
CA HIS A 28 -3.59 -32.61 30.96
C HIS A 28 -4.96 -32.35 30.34
N THR A 29 -5.73 -33.43 30.31
CA THR A 29 -7.17 -33.48 30.10
C THR A 29 -7.89 -33.09 31.39
N PRO A 30 -8.61 -31.95 31.45
CA PRO A 30 -9.77 -31.84 32.33
C PRO A 30 -11.02 -32.25 31.55
N ARG A 31 -11.50 -33.46 31.85
CA ARG A 31 -12.88 -33.86 31.58
C ARG A 31 -13.80 -32.91 32.33
N SER A 32 -14.60 -32.14 31.61
CA SER A 32 -15.83 -31.56 32.14
C SER A 32 -16.91 -31.80 31.11
N ALA A 33 -17.66 -32.87 31.37
CA ALA A 33 -18.92 -33.13 30.73
C ALA A 33 -19.86 -31.96 31.05
N LEU A 34 -20.35 -31.27 30.02
CA LEU A 34 -21.58 -30.50 30.16
C LEU A 34 -22.59 -30.99 29.12
N THR A 35 -23.68 -31.43 29.72
CA THR A 35 -24.87 -32.07 29.20
C THR A 35 -25.52 -31.31 28.04
N VAL A 36 -26.00 -32.09 27.08
CA VAL A 36 -26.84 -31.72 25.94
C VAL A 36 -28.07 -30.94 26.40
N GLY A 37 -28.20 -29.70 25.94
CA GLY A 37 -29.44 -28.93 25.90
C GLY A 37 -29.82 -28.66 24.44
N ALA A 38 -30.60 -29.56 23.86
CA ALA A 38 -31.13 -29.45 22.50
C ALA A 38 -32.31 -28.45 22.45
N ALA A 39 -32.02 -27.14 22.35
CA ALA A 39 -32.99 -26.11 21.96
C ALA A 39 -32.24 -24.77 21.72
N GLY A 40 -31.67 -24.56 20.54
CA GLY A 40 -30.99 -23.28 20.25
C GLY A 40 -30.28 -23.14 18.91
N ILE A 41 -30.46 -24.07 17.97
CA ILE A 41 -29.71 -24.07 16.69
C ILE A 41 -30.42 -23.23 15.60
N GLY A 42 -31.63 -22.73 15.85
CA GLY A 42 -32.38 -21.91 14.90
C GLY A 42 -32.00 -20.42 14.86
N LEU A 43 -31.31 -19.88 15.87
CA LEU A 43 -31.08 -18.43 16.01
C LEU A 43 -29.64 -17.98 15.71
N LEU A 44 -28.70 -18.92 15.49
CA LEU A 44 -27.28 -18.58 15.24
C LEU A 44 -26.98 -18.33 13.75
N CYS A 45 -27.81 -18.82 12.84
CA CYS A 45 -27.61 -18.61 11.39
C CYS A 45 -28.16 -17.26 10.89
N ILE A 46 -29.04 -16.59 11.64
CA ILE A 46 -29.64 -15.31 11.24
C ILE A 46 -28.70 -14.13 11.55
N THR A 47 -27.79 -14.25 12.52
CA THR A 47 -26.81 -13.20 12.83
C THR A 47 -25.64 -13.14 11.83
N LEU A 48 -25.33 -14.23 11.12
CA LEU A 48 -24.31 -14.21 10.05
C LEU A 48 -24.80 -13.52 8.76
N ALA A 49 -26.11 -13.44 8.52
CA ALA A 49 -26.67 -12.84 7.30
C ALA A 49 -26.81 -11.32 7.36
N LEU A 50 -26.72 -10.70 8.56
CA LEU A 50 -26.76 -9.24 8.72
C LEU A 50 -25.38 -8.57 8.60
N LEU A 51 -24.31 -9.35 8.39
CA LEU A 51 -22.94 -8.85 8.24
C LEU A 51 -22.51 -8.65 6.78
N THR A 52 -23.34 -9.00 5.80
CA THR A 52 -23.00 -8.89 4.36
C THR A 52 -23.54 -7.62 3.69
N GLY A 53 -23.97 -6.63 4.47
CA GLY A 53 -24.61 -5.40 3.99
C GLY A 53 -23.70 -4.18 3.85
N CYS A 54 -22.37 -4.32 3.81
CA CYS A 54 -21.51 -3.20 3.41
C CYS A 54 -21.73 -2.94 1.92
N GLN A 55 -22.69 -2.07 1.60
CA GLN A 55 -22.81 -1.51 0.25
C GLN A 55 -21.54 -0.71 -0.01
N ASP A 56 -20.61 -1.28 -0.76
CA ASP A 56 -19.49 -0.55 -1.35
C ASP A 56 -20.08 0.52 -2.27
N THR A 57 -20.21 1.72 -1.74
CA THR A 57 -20.60 2.87 -2.54
C THR A 57 -19.49 3.12 -3.55
N VAL A 58 -19.82 2.92 -4.82
CA VAL A 58 -19.04 3.48 -5.94
C VAL A 58 -18.94 4.98 -5.68
N SER A 59 -17.73 5.55 -5.79
CA SER A 59 -17.51 7.00 -5.64
C SER A 59 -18.58 7.77 -6.39
N MET A 60 -19.26 8.71 -5.72
CA MET A 60 -20.30 9.54 -6.36
C MET A 60 -19.77 10.35 -7.55
N ILE A 61 -18.45 10.55 -7.61
CA ILE A 61 -17.76 11.19 -8.73
C ILE A 61 -16.77 10.16 -9.30
N PRO A 62 -17.07 9.54 -10.46
CA PRO A 62 -16.18 8.57 -11.07
C PRO A 62 -14.87 9.24 -11.49
N ASN A 63 -13.75 8.54 -11.31
CA ASN A 63 -12.47 8.99 -11.80
C ASN A 63 -12.53 9.06 -13.35
N PRO A 64 -12.08 10.15 -14.00
CA PRO A 64 -12.07 10.24 -15.46
C PRO A 64 -11.20 9.15 -16.11
N ASP A 65 -10.24 8.58 -15.38
CA ASP A 65 -9.45 7.45 -15.82
C ASP A 65 -10.20 6.12 -15.59
N PRO A 66 -10.57 5.38 -16.66
CA PRO A 66 -11.30 4.12 -16.52
C PRO A 66 -10.53 3.06 -15.72
N ASP A 67 -9.20 3.07 -15.75
CA ASP A 67 -8.37 2.11 -15.01
C ASP A 67 -8.38 2.37 -13.49
N LEU A 68 -8.88 3.55 -13.10
CA LEU A 68 -9.03 4.00 -11.72
C LEU A 68 -10.50 4.03 -11.26
N GLN A 69 -11.43 3.50 -12.06
CA GLN A 69 -12.85 3.35 -11.67
C GLN A 69 -13.06 2.06 -10.86
N LYS A 70 -12.37 1.96 -9.72
CA LYS A 70 -12.53 0.85 -8.77
C LYS A 70 -13.41 1.25 -7.60
N THR A 71 -14.00 0.25 -6.95
CA THR A 71 -14.72 0.43 -5.67
C THR A 71 -13.74 0.69 -4.52
N ARG A 72 -14.26 1.22 -3.41
CA ARG A 72 -13.47 1.45 -2.19
C ARG A 72 -12.84 0.16 -1.65
N THR A 73 -13.60 -0.93 -1.60
CA THR A 73 -13.07 -2.25 -1.21
C THR A 73 -11.99 -2.77 -2.13
N GLU A 74 -12.08 -2.53 -3.44
CA GLU A 74 -11.01 -2.90 -4.37
C GLU A 74 -9.72 -2.12 -4.11
N PHE A 75 -9.82 -0.80 -3.88
CA PHE A 75 -8.65 0.01 -3.49
C PHE A 75 -8.07 -0.42 -2.14
N ALA A 76 -8.91 -0.66 -1.13
CA ALA A 76 -8.47 -1.14 0.17
C ALA A 76 -7.76 -2.51 0.07
N ARG A 77 -8.33 -3.45 -0.68
CA ARG A 77 -7.74 -4.76 -0.95
C ARG A 77 -6.41 -4.63 -1.69
N ASP A 78 -6.32 -3.72 -2.65
CA ASP A 78 -5.07 -3.43 -3.35
C ASP A 78 -4.01 -2.90 -2.37
N ALA A 79 -4.35 -1.95 -1.50
CA ALA A 79 -3.41 -1.37 -0.54
C ALA A 79 -2.92 -2.36 0.53
N ILE A 80 -3.78 -3.26 1.03
CA ILE A 80 -3.39 -4.27 2.03
C ILE A 80 -2.26 -5.18 1.53
N ASN A 81 -2.22 -5.44 0.22
CA ASN A 81 -1.18 -6.26 -0.40
C ASN A 81 0.13 -5.48 -0.69
N ARG A 82 0.18 -4.18 -0.34
CA ARG A 82 1.31 -3.30 -0.62
C ARG A 82 1.98 -2.88 0.68
N GLN A 83 3.30 -2.87 0.67
CA GLN A 83 4.10 -2.48 1.82
C GLN A 83 5.03 -1.35 1.43
N TYR A 84 5.01 -0.26 2.20
CA TYR A 84 5.98 0.81 2.03
C TYR A 84 7.38 0.25 2.28
N ASN A 85 8.16 0.12 1.22
CA ASN A 85 9.46 -0.52 1.29
C ASN A 85 10.53 0.52 1.69
N THR A 86 10.81 0.60 2.98
CA THR A 86 11.86 1.48 3.53
C THR A 86 13.25 1.11 3.03
N GLU A 87 13.47 -0.16 2.69
CA GLU A 87 14.75 -0.74 2.27
C GLU A 87 14.92 -0.74 0.74
N ALA A 88 13.87 -0.39 -0.02
CA ALA A 88 13.97 -0.29 -1.46
C ALA A 88 15.07 0.71 -1.87
N PRO A 89 15.87 0.40 -2.90
CA PRO A 89 16.86 1.34 -3.40
C PRO A 89 16.20 2.68 -3.75
N ARG A 90 16.82 3.78 -3.30
CA ARG A 90 16.33 5.13 -3.58
C ARG A 90 16.83 5.57 -4.95
N GLY A 91 15.89 5.81 -5.86
CA GLY A 91 16.16 6.31 -7.20
C GLY A 91 16.46 7.82 -7.24
N GLY A 92 16.40 8.50 -6.08
CA GLY A 92 16.55 9.94 -5.97
C GLY A 92 15.30 10.67 -6.41
N LYS A 93 15.48 11.88 -6.96
CA LYS A 93 14.37 12.69 -7.48
C LYS A 93 14.04 12.31 -8.91
N ILE A 94 12.76 12.05 -9.19
CA ILE A 94 12.26 11.82 -10.55
C ILE A 94 11.63 13.09 -11.11
N LYS A 95 11.73 13.30 -12.43
CA LYS A 95 11.08 14.42 -13.13
C LYS A 95 9.57 14.20 -13.16
N GLY A 96 8.90 14.62 -12.09
CA GLY A 96 7.45 14.64 -11.96
C GLY A 96 7.02 15.59 -10.86
N GLY A 97 5.72 15.80 -10.77
CA GLY A 97 5.13 16.70 -9.78
C GLY A 97 3.84 16.15 -9.23
N ALA A 98 3.53 16.53 -7.99
CA ALA A 98 2.21 16.36 -7.41
C ALA A 98 1.65 17.73 -6.99
N THR A 99 0.37 17.95 -7.27
CA THR A 99 -0.42 19.06 -6.71
C THR A 99 -1.52 18.47 -5.85
N VAL A 100 -1.65 18.94 -4.61
CA VAL A 100 -2.67 18.48 -3.67
C VAL A 100 -3.69 19.60 -3.51
N ASP A 101 -4.94 19.32 -3.84
CA ASP A 101 -6.09 20.20 -3.61
C ASP A 101 -6.92 19.62 -2.46
N TYR A 102 -6.87 20.29 -1.31
CA TYR A 102 -7.60 19.88 -0.12
C TYR A 102 -9.08 20.27 -0.14
N SER A 103 -9.46 21.26 -0.94
CA SER A 103 -10.85 21.67 -1.07
C SER A 103 -11.66 20.57 -1.75
N ASP A 104 -11.07 19.92 -2.75
CA ASP A 104 -11.70 18.83 -3.50
C ASP A 104 -11.27 17.42 -3.06
N ASN A 105 -10.33 17.30 -2.11
CA ASN A 105 -9.74 16.02 -1.67
C ASN A 105 -9.12 15.22 -2.83
N ILE A 106 -8.32 15.91 -3.64
CA ILE A 106 -7.69 15.37 -4.85
C ILE A 106 -6.19 15.61 -4.81
N MET A 107 -5.43 14.64 -5.34
CA MET A 107 -4.05 14.84 -5.72
C MET A 107 -3.87 14.62 -7.22
N HIS A 108 -3.28 15.59 -7.91
CA HIS A 108 -2.87 15.47 -9.30
C HIS A 108 -1.42 15.03 -9.37
N VAL A 109 -1.12 13.92 -10.05
CA VAL A 109 0.26 13.46 -10.28
C VAL A 109 0.61 13.55 -11.76
N ALA A 110 1.72 14.20 -12.08
CA ALA A 110 2.21 14.40 -13.44
C ALA A 110 3.62 13.84 -13.61
N ASN A 111 3.84 13.21 -14.77
CA ASN A 111 5.11 12.65 -15.18
C ASN A 111 5.75 13.56 -16.24
N PHE A 112 6.88 14.21 -15.92
CA PHE A 112 7.61 15.10 -16.82
C PHE A 112 8.77 14.41 -17.57
N THR A 113 8.83 13.08 -17.55
CA THR A 113 9.77 12.30 -18.35
C THR A 113 9.21 12.05 -19.75
N ASN A 114 10.06 11.56 -20.66
CA ASN A 114 9.70 11.21 -22.04
C ASN A 114 9.14 9.79 -22.19
N GLU A 115 8.93 9.08 -21.08
CA GLU A 115 8.45 7.70 -21.03
C GLU A 115 7.27 7.58 -20.07
N ASP A 116 6.31 6.73 -20.42
CA ASP A 116 5.17 6.45 -19.55
C ASP A 116 5.65 5.73 -18.29
N TRP A 117 5.04 6.05 -17.15
CA TRP A 117 5.27 5.28 -15.93
C TRP A 117 4.19 4.23 -15.80
N LYS A 118 4.58 2.96 -15.80
CA LYS A 118 3.65 1.83 -15.74
C LYS A 118 3.70 1.16 -14.37
N ASP A 119 2.55 0.64 -13.95
CA ASP A 119 2.39 -0.17 -12.75
C ASP A 119 3.02 0.48 -11.51
N VAL A 120 2.74 1.77 -11.31
CA VAL A 120 3.37 2.54 -10.25
C VAL A 120 2.52 2.54 -8.99
N GLU A 121 3.20 2.58 -7.85
CA GLU A 121 2.56 2.85 -6.57
C GLU A 121 2.86 4.29 -6.17
N VAL A 122 1.81 5.07 -5.94
CA VAL A 122 1.93 6.43 -5.44
C VAL A 122 1.77 6.37 -3.93
N TRP A 123 2.87 6.62 -3.21
CA TRP A 123 2.95 6.58 -1.76
C TRP A 123 2.88 7.99 -1.19
N VAL A 124 1.95 8.21 -0.26
CA VAL A 124 1.79 9.47 0.47
C VAL A 124 2.21 9.28 1.92
N ASN A 125 3.13 10.14 2.36
CA ASN A 125 3.71 10.13 3.70
C ASN A 125 4.29 8.75 4.13
N GLY A 126 4.62 7.89 3.16
CA GLY A 126 5.09 6.53 3.42
C GLY A 126 4.09 5.59 4.08
N GLN A 127 2.80 5.95 4.09
CA GLN A 127 1.75 5.20 4.79
C GLN A 127 0.60 4.82 3.85
N TRP A 128 0.13 5.78 3.06
CA TRP A 128 -1.03 5.61 2.19
C TRP A 128 -0.59 5.35 0.77
N VAL A 129 -1.26 4.45 0.08
CA VAL A 129 -0.90 4.04 -1.29
C VAL A 129 -2.11 3.99 -2.19
N VAL A 130 -1.89 4.33 -3.45
CA VAL A 130 -2.77 4.00 -4.57
C VAL A 130 -1.94 3.44 -5.72
N PHE A 131 -2.42 2.36 -6.32
CA PHE A 131 -1.80 1.78 -7.51
C PHE A 131 -2.34 2.45 -8.76
N VAL A 132 -1.46 2.91 -9.63
CA VAL A 132 -1.78 3.62 -10.86
C VAL A 132 -1.16 2.84 -12.04
N PRO A 133 -1.98 2.21 -12.90
CA PRO A 133 -1.48 1.37 -13.98
C PRO A 133 -0.63 2.14 -15.00
N ASN A 134 -0.95 3.41 -15.26
CA ASN A 134 -0.23 4.22 -16.23
C ASN A 134 -0.28 5.72 -15.90
N ILE A 135 0.87 6.38 -15.82
CA ILE A 135 1.01 7.85 -15.80
C ILE A 135 1.70 8.30 -17.10
N PRO A 136 0.97 8.90 -18.05
CA PRO A 136 1.49 9.28 -19.35
C PRO A 136 2.68 10.24 -19.25
N LYS A 137 3.62 10.08 -20.17
CA LYS A 137 4.79 10.96 -20.32
C LYS A 137 4.43 12.44 -20.57
N ASN A 138 5.44 13.30 -20.46
CA ASN A 138 5.42 14.73 -20.81
C ASN A 138 4.29 15.55 -20.17
N ALA A 139 3.72 15.09 -19.06
CA ALA A 139 2.53 15.64 -18.44
C ALA A 139 1.37 15.84 -19.44
N GLU A 140 1.28 14.97 -20.46
CA GLU A 140 0.19 14.98 -21.43
C GLU A 140 -1.16 14.91 -20.71
N THR A 141 -1.22 14.17 -19.60
CA THR A 141 -2.37 14.16 -18.69
C THR A 141 -1.88 13.92 -17.27
N SER A 142 -2.27 14.78 -16.33
CA SER A 142 -2.09 14.49 -14.91
C SER A 142 -3.11 13.45 -14.47
N ARG A 143 -2.70 12.51 -13.61
CA ARG A 143 -3.62 11.56 -13.00
C ARG A 143 -4.25 12.19 -11.78
N ARG A 144 -5.58 12.30 -11.84
CA ARG A 144 -6.42 12.68 -10.70
C ARG A 144 -6.53 11.48 -9.76
N LEU A 145 -6.07 11.63 -8.52
CA LEU A 145 -6.14 10.63 -7.47
C LEU A 145 -6.95 11.20 -6.32
N ASN A 146 -8.20 10.78 -6.18
CA ASN A 146 -9.03 11.20 -5.05
C ASN A 146 -8.46 10.57 -3.76
N PHE A 147 -8.54 11.26 -2.63
CA PHE A 147 -8.08 10.72 -1.34
C PHE A 147 -8.81 9.43 -0.96
N GLU A 148 -10.07 9.28 -1.36
CA GLU A 148 -10.85 8.05 -1.17
C GLU A 148 -10.27 6.81 -1.87
N MET A 149 -9.31 6.97 -2.78
CA MET A 149 -8.63 5.89 -3.48
C MET A 149 -7.35 5.44 -2.76
N MET A 150 -6.91 6.19 -1.75
CA MET A 150 -5.65 5.95 -1.04
C MET A 150 -5.96 5.24 0.27
N TYR A 151 -5.29 4.10 0.49
CA TYR A 151 -5.48 3.28 1.68
C TYR A 151 -4.15 2.87 2.28
N ASP A 152 -4.13 2.56 3.58
CA ASP A 152 -2.95 1.99 4.24
C ASP A 152 -3.03 0.47 4.23
N ARG A 153 -1.98 -0.16 4.76
CA ARG A 153 -1.90 -1.60 4.98
C ARG A 153 -2.99 -2.19 5.88
N MET A 154 -3.74 -1.35 6.61
CA MET A 154 -4.86 -1.77 7.46
C MET A 154 -6.20 -1.63 6.74
N GLY A 155 -6.21 -1.16 5.48
CA GLY A 155 -7.43 -0.88 4.72
C GLY A 155 -8.18 0.36 5.21
N ARG A 156 -7.53 1.25 5.97
CA ARG A 156 -8.09 2.56 6.33
C ARG A 156 -7.94 3.50 5.14
N SER A 157 -8.90 4.39 4.92
CA SER A 157 -8.78 5.40 3.86
C SER A 157 -7.96 6.59 4.33
N PHE A 158 -7.37 7.31 3.38
CA PHE A 158 -6.77 8.61 3.65
C PHE A 158 -7.83 9.59 4.21
N PRO A 159 -7.55 10.30 5.31
CA PRO A 159 -8.52 11.23 5.90
C PRO A 159 -8.81 12.43 4.99
N THR A 160 -10.07 12.83 4.91
CA THR A 160 -10.56 13.94 4.06
C THR A 160 -10.96 15.18 4.86
N ASP A 161 -10.82 15.13 6.18
CA ASP A 161 -11.13 16.24 7.08
C ASP A 161 -10.05 17.33 7.07
N ASN A 162 -8.83 17.00 6.63
CA ASN A 162 -7.71 17.93 6.41
C ASN A 162 -7.39 18.84 7.61
N THR A 163 -7.79 18.42 8.81
CA THR A 163 -7.65 19.22 10.05
C THR A 163 -6.41 18.85 10.87
N ASP A 164 -5.84 17.68 10.64
CA ASP A 164 -4.69 17.16 11.39
C ASP A 164 -3.39 17.33 10.58
N GLU A 165 -2.33 17.77 11.24
CA GLU A 165 -0.99 17.84 10.65
C GLU A 165 -0.50 16.44 10.21
N ALA A 166 -0.95 15.39 10.91
CA ALA A 166 -0.67 14.00 10.55
C ALA A 166 -1.27 13.60 9.18
N THR A 167 -2.34 14.26 8.76
CA THR A 167 -3.05 13.99 7.50
C THR A 167 -2.65 14.97 6.39
N THR A 168 -1.80 15.95 6.71
CA THR A 168 -1.19 16.83 5.70
C THR A 168 -0.17 16.04 4.85
N VAL A 169 -0.24 16.19 3.53
CA VAL A 169 0.62 15.56 2.53
C VAL A 169 1.95 16.31 2.57
N ARG A 170 2.93 15.70 3.22
CA ARG A 170 4.29 16.24 3.36
C ARG A 170 5.25 15.61 2.37
N LYS A 171 4.92 14.41 1.89
CA LYS A 171 5.78 13.62 1.03
C LYS A 171 4.96 12.80 0.06
N VAL A 172 5.34 12.85 -1.22
CA VAL A 172 4.81 11.97 -2.27
C VAL A 172 5.98 11.26 -2.93
N GLU A 173 5.90 9.93 -2.97
CA GLU A 173 6.91 9.06 -3.56
C GLU A 173 6.27 8.11 -4.57
N ILE A 174 7.06 7.72 -5.56
CA ILE A 174 6.67 6.77 -6.60
C ILE A 174 7.50 5.50 -6.44
N PHE A 175 6.85 4.37 -6.21
CA PHE A 175 7.49 3.07 -6.36
C PHE A 175 7.31 2.59 -7.79
N ARG A 176 8.42 2.36 -8.48
CA ARG A 176 8.45 1.77 -9.82
C ARG A 176 9.77 1.07 -10.05
N ASP A 177 9.76 0.01 -10.87
CA ASP A 177 10.98 -0.70 -11.26
C ASP A 177 11.82 -1.18 -10.04
N GLY A 178 11.15 -1.53 -8.94
CA GLY A 178 11.79 -1.94 -7.69
C GLY A 178 12.50 -0.83 -6.91
N LYS A 179 12.30 0.44 -7.27
CA LYS A 179 12.95 1.60 -6.65
C LYS A 179 11.93 2.63 -6.18
N MET A 180 12.29 3.36 -5.13
CA MET A 180 11.48 4.45 -4.60
C MET A 180 12.06 5.79 -5.05
N TYR A 181 11.23 6.62 -5.67
CA TYR A 181 11.58 7.93 -6.19
C TYR A 181 10.81 9.03 -5.46
N GLU A 182 11.47 10.13 -5.15
CA GLU A 182 10.82 11.35 -4.66
C GLU A 182 10.39 12.20 -5.85
N LEU A 183 9.18 12.75 -5.84
CA LEU A 183 8.76 13.71 -6.86
C LEU A 183 9.55 15.01 -6.73
N ALA A 184 10.00 15.57 -7.85
CA ALA A 184 10.78 16.80 -7.86
C ALA A 184 9.96 18.04 -7.43
N GLY A 185 8.64 18.03 -7.65
CA GLY A 185 7.72 19.07 -7.22
C GLY A 185 6.58 18.52 -6.38
N LEU A 186 6.31 19.18 -5.25
CA LEU A 186 5.08 19.01 -4.47
C LEU A 186 4.52 20.41 -4.23
N SER A 187 3.30 20.64 -4.71
CA SER A 187 2.53 21.86 -4.46
C SER A 187 1.29 21.51 -3.64
N ILE A 188 0.96 22.37 -2.68
CA ILE A 188 -0.23 22.23 -1.84
C ILE A 188 -1.08 23.47 -2.07
N GLU A 189 -2.34 23.26 -2.43
CA GLU A 189 -3.34 24.29 -2.75
C GLU A 189 -4.48 24.29 -1.72
#